data_AF-X1J9X8-F1
#
_entry.id   AF-X1J9X8-F1
#
_cell.length_a   1.000
_cell.length_b   1.000
_cell.length_c   1.000
_cell.angle_alpha   90.00
_cell.angle_beta   90.00
_cell.angle_gamma   90.00
#
_symmetry.space_group_name_H-M   'P 1'
#
loop_
_entity.id
_entity.type
_entity.pdbx_description
1 polymer ?
#
loop_
_entity_poly.entity_id
_entity_poly.type
_entity_poly.pdbx_seq_one_letter_code
_entity_poly.pdbx_strand_id
1 'polypeptide(L)'
;VPVTVNNFVFLAREGFYDGTTFHRVIPGFMAQGGDPTGTGTGTPGYSFADEFTEHTHVAGALSMANSGPNTNGCQFFITYTPQHHLDGKHSVFGQLIEGRDVLEKIEQGDTIMRITIEE
;
A
#
# COMPACT_ATOMS: atom_id res chain seq x y z
N VAL A 1 -8.04 6.98 -9.83
CA VAL A 1 -6.97 7.45 -8.91
C VAL A 1 -5.63 7.65 -9.64
N PRO A 2 -5.59 8.56 -10.64
CA PRO A 2 -4.39 8.75 -11.48
C PRO A 2 -3.17 9.25 -10.71
N VAL A 3 -3.32 10.15 -9.73
CA VAL A 3 -2.17 10.69 -8.97
C VAL A 3 -1.56 9.59 -8.10
N THR A 4 -2.40 8.79 -7.46
CA THR A 4 -2.01 7.69 -6.59
C THR A 4 -1.26 6.60 -7.36
N VAL A 5 -1.79 6.17 -8.52
CA VAL A 5 -1.14 5.18 -9.37
C VAL A 5 0.19 5.71 -9.88
N ASN A 6 0.23 6.96 -10.36
CA ASN A 6 1.46 7.56 -10.87
C ASN A 6 2.53 7.68 -9.77
N ASN A 7 2.15 8.07 -8.54
CA ASN A 7 3.05 8.11 -7.39
C ASN A 7 3.66 6.74 -7.10
N PHE A 8 2.81 5.70 -7.00
CA PHE A 8 3.28 4.35 -6.71
C PHE A 8 4.21 3.81 -7.82
N VAL A 9 3.82 3.99 -9.09
CA VAL A 9 4.61 3.56 -10.25
C VAL A 9 5.95 4.30 -10.31
N PHE A 10 5.95 5.60 -10.06
CA PHE A 10 7.17 6.41 -10.03
C PHE A 10 8.14 5.92 -8.95
N LEU A 11 7.66 5.77 -7.70
CA LEU A 11 8.48 5.30 -6.59
C LEU A 11 9.00 3.87 -6.82
N ALA A 12 8.17 2.98 -7.35
CA ALA A 12 8.58 1.62 -7.69
C ALA A 12 9.68 1.58 -8.77
N ARG A 13 9.53 2.38 -9.83
CA ARG A 13 10.52 2.46 -10.93
C ARG A 13 11.86 3.04 -10.46
N GLU A 14 11.84 3.96 -9.50
CA GLU A 14 13.06 4.50 -8.87
C GLU A 14 13.68 3.54 -7.82
N GLY A 15 13.10 2.35 -7.61
CA GLY A 15 13.58 1.39 -6.62
C GLY A 15 13.37 1.83 -5.17
N PHE A 16 12.48 2.80 -4.93
CA PHE A 16 12.23 3.36 -3.59
C PHE A 16 11.77 2.30 -2.57
N TYR A 17 11.04 1.29 -3.05
CA TYR A 17 10.50 0.22 -2.23
C TYR A 17 11.47 -0.94 -2.00
N ASP A 18 12.57 -1.01 -2.74
CA ASP A 18 13.56 -2.08 -2.65
C ASP A 18 14.24 -2.04 -1.27
N GLY A 19 14.14 -3.13 -0.51
CA GLY A 19 14.67 -3.24 0.85
C GLY A 19 13.75 -2.68 1.93
N THR A 20 12.61 -2.07 1.59
CA THR A 20 11.59 -1.69 2.58
C THR A 20 10.87 -2.93 3.13
N THR A 21 10.22 -2.80 4.29
CA THR A 21 9.56 -3.95 4.93
C THR A 21 8.05 -3.79 5.04
N PHE A 22 7.37 -4.92 5.15
CA PHE A 22 6.02 -4.98 5.72
C PHE A 22 6.10 -4.77 7.24
N HIS A 23 6.31 -3.53 7.65
CA HIS A 23 6.55 -3.14 9.04
C HIS A 23 5.32 -3.32 9.94
N ARG A 24 4.12 -3.46 9.37
CA ARG A 24 2.89 -3.71 10.12
C ARG A 24 2.00 -4.73 9.40
N VAL A 25 1.91 -5.93 9.96
CA VAL A 25 1.09 -7.02 9.43
C VAL A 25 0.10 -7.45 10.51
N ILE A 26 -1.19 -7.44 10.17
CA ILE A 26 -2.26 -7.84 11.08
C ILE A 26 -3.07 -8.94 10.38
N PRO A 27 -2.90 -10.22 10.80
CA PRO A 27 -3.63 -11.34 10.21
C PRO A 27 -5.14 -11.11 10.18
N GLY A 28 -5.76 -11.39 9.03
CA GLY A 28 -7.19 -11.16 8.81
C GLY A 28 -7.58 -9.70 8.53
N PHE A 29 -6.67 -8.74 8.70
CA PHE A 29 -6.90 -7.33 8.41
C PHE A 29 -6.14 -6.87 7.17
N MET A 30 -4.84 -6.59 7.28
CA MET A 30 -4.00 -6.12 6.18
C MET A 30 -2.50 -6.34 6.42
N ALA A 31 -1.72 -6.25 5.35
CA ALA A 31 -0.26 -6.12 5.38
C ALA A 31 0.12 -4.73 4.85
N GLN A 32 0.80 -3.93 5.67
CA GLN A 32 1.23 -2.56 5.36
C GLN A 32 2.75 -2.50 5.23
N GLY A 33 3.22 -1.84 4.17
CA GLY A 33 4.62 -1.70 3.83
C GLY A 33 4.92 -0.41 3.09
N GLY A 34 6.13 -0.32 2.53
CA GLY A 34 6.59 0.83 1.74
C GLY A 34 7.13 2.00 2.56
N ASP A 35 7.47 1.76 3.83
CA ASP A 35 8.17 2.73 4.67
C ASP A 35 9.71 2.50 4.57
N PRO A 36 10.50 3.48 4.09
CA PRO A 36 11.96 3.35 3.98
C PRO A 36 12.69 3.25 5.33
N THR A 37 12.05 3.69 6.42
CA THR A 37 12.58 3.62 7.79
C THR A 37 12.10 2.38 8.54
N GLY A 38 11.02 1.74 8.08
CA GLY A 38 10.39 0.61 8.74
C GLY A 38 9.69 0.94 10.07
N THR A 39 9.52 2.22 10.42
CA THR A 39 8.92 2.64 11.72
C THR A 39 7.43 2.92 11.65
N GLY A 40 6.85 2.99 10.45
CA GLY A 40 5.50 3.47 10.17
C GLY A 40 5.39 4.98 9.99
N THR A 41 6.49 5.73 10.06
CA THR A 41 6.52 7.20 9.93
C THR A 41 7.29 7.71 8.72
N GLY A 42 7.83 6.83 7.88
CA GLY A 42 8.56 7.22 6.69
C GLY A 42 7.67 7.89 5.65
N THR A 43 8.28 8.81 4.92
CA THR A 43 7.67 9.66 3.89
C THR A 43 8.61 9.71 2.68
N PRO A 44 8.08 9.90 1.45
CA PRO A 44 8.90 10.18 0.27
C PRO A 44 9.41 11.63 0.22
N GLY A 45 9.19 12.43 1.28
CA GLY A 45 9.56 13.86 1.34
C GLY A 45 8.45 14.81 0.88
N TYR A 46 7.28 14.28 0.55
CA TYR A 46 6.10 15.05 0.16
C TYR A 46 4.81 14.31 0.56
N SER A 47 3.68 15.00 0.42
CA SER A 47 2.34 14.42 0.59
C SER A 47 1.42 14.86 -0.54
N PHE A 48 0.35 14.08 -0.78
CA PHE A 48 -0.65 14.40 -1.80
C PHE A 48 -2.08 14.02 -1.36
N ALA A 49 -3.04 14.58 -2.08
CA ALA A 49 -4.47 14.47 -1.79
C ALA A 49 -5.00 13.03 -1.94
N ASP A 50 -6.11 12.73 -1.24
CA ASP A 50 -6.84 11.49 -1.45
C ASP A 50 -7.59 11.49 -2.78
N GLU A 51 -7.68 10.32 -3.41
CA GLU A 51 -8.50 10.09 -4.60
C GLU A 51 -9.48 8.95 -4.31
N PHE A 52 -10.74 9.29 -4.04
CA PHE A 52 -11.79 8.31 -3.79
C PHE A 52 -12.54 7.96 -5.08
N THR A 53 -12.90 6.69 -5.23
CA THR A 53 -13.65 6.15 -6.37
C THR A 53 -14.74 5.20 -5.87
N GLU A 54 -15.45 4.52 -6.77
CA GLU A 54 -16.37 3.43 -6.43
C GLU A 54 -15.67 2.15 -5.94
N HIS A 55 -14.34 2.07 -6.08
CA HIS A 55 -13.57 0.95 -5.55
C HIS A 55 -13.56 0.97 -4.02
N THR A 56 -13.85 -0.18 -3.44
CA THR A 56 -13.92 -0.40 -1.99
C THR A 56 -12.86 -1.39 -1.56
N HIS A 57 -12.59 -1.44 -0.25
CA HIS A 57 -11.59 -2.32 0.34
C HIS A 57 -12.11 -3.76 0.42
N VAL A 58 -12.32 -4.40 -0.72
CA VAL A 58 -12.54 -5.86 -0.81
C VAL A 58 -11.26 -6.61 -0.45
N ALA A 59 -11.32 -7.94 -0.32
CA ALA A 59 -10.10 -8.74 -0.08
C ALA A 59 -9.10 -8.57 -1.23
N GLY A 60 -7.84 -8.29 -0.90
CA GLY A 60 -6.76 -8.05 -1.86
C GLY A 60 -6.71 -6.62 -2.41
N ALA A 61 -7.54 -5.70 -1.92
CA ALA A 61 -7.46 -4.30 -2.31
C ALA A 61 -6.10 -3.71 -1.91
N LEU A 62 -5.44 -3.04 -2.86
CA LEU A 62 -4.21 -2.29 -2.67
C LEU A 62 -4.57 -0.81 -2.49
N SER A 63 -4.16 -0.22 -1.37
CA SER A 63 -4.59 1.11 -0.95
C SER A 63 -3.48 1.91 -0.30
N MET A 64 -3.52 3.23 -0.42
CA MET A 64 -2.54 4.11 0.22
C MET A 64 -2.83 4.27 1.72
N ALA A 65 -1.80 4.09 2.53
CA ALA A 65 -1.84 4.48 3.93
C ALA A 65 -1.69 6.00 4.06
N ASN A 66 -2.36 6.57 5.04
CA ASN A 66 -2.31 7.99 5.37
C ASN A 66 -2.44 8.20 6.89
N SER A 67 -2.12 9.40 7.34
CA SER A 67 -2.24 9.85 8.74
C SER A 67 -3.39 10.84 8.92
N GLY A 68 -4.42 10.73 8.07
CA GLY A 68 -5.53 11.67 7.95
C GLY A 68 -5.72 12.18 6.52
N PRO A 69 -6.78 12.96 6.28
CA PRO A 69 -7.14 13.40 4.92
C PRO A 69 -5.98 14.11 4.22
N ASN A 70 -5.74 13.75 2.96
CA ASN A 70 -4.74 14.35 2.06
C ASN A 70 -3.29 14.23 2.54
N THR A 71 -2.96 13.13 3.22
CA THR A 71 -1.59 12.85 3.71
C THR A 71 -0.98 11.59 3.10
N ASN A 72 -1.39 11.24 1.87
CA ASN A 72 -0.79 10.12 1.17
C ASN A 72 0.69 10.39 0.90
N GLY A 73 1.52 9.35 1.02
CA GLY A 73 2.96 9.42 0.80
C GLY A 73 3.45 8.21 0.02
N CYS A 74 4.24 7.36 0.66
CA CYS A 74 4.80 6.15 0.05
C CYS A 74 4.20 4.84 0.59
N GLN A 75 3.67 4.86 1.81
CA GLN A 75 3.18 3.66 2.47
C GLN A 75 1.87 3.17 1.84
N PHE A 76 1.76 1.87 1.66
CA PHE A 76 0.59 1.21 1.10
C PHE A 76 0.25 -0.03 1.92
N PHE A 77 -0.96 -0.55 1.75
CA PHE A 77 -1.37 -1.81 2.35
C PHE A 77 -2.20 -2.65 1.40
N ILE A 78 -2.17 -3.97 1.62
CA ILE A 78 -3.01 -4.96 0.94
C ILE A 78 -3.92 -5.61 1.97
N THR A 79 -5.22 -5.63 1.72
CA THR A 79 -6.20 -6.19 2.66
C THR A 79 -6.30 -7.71 2.57
N TYR A 80 -6.37 -8.39 3.71
CA TYR A 80 -6.61 -9.82 3.77
C TYR A 80 -8.09 -10.15 3.57
N THR A 81 -8.97 -9.42 4.23
CA THR A 81 -10.43 -9.60 4.15
C THR A 81 -11.09 -8.25 3.86
N PRO A 82 -12.37 -8.20 3.46
CA PRO A 82 -13.03 -6.93 3.19
C PRO A 82 -13.02 -5.98 4.41
N GLN A 83 -12.59 -4.73 4.21
CA GLN A 83 -12.45 -3.69 5.24
C GLN A 83 -13.26 -2.44 4.90
N HIS A 84 -14.58 -2.59 4.72
CA HIS A 84 -15.45 -1.47 4.30
C HIS A 84 -15.46 -0.25 5.22
N HIS A 85 -14.99 -0.38 6.47
CA HIS A 85 -14.83 0.76 7.37
C HIS A 85 -13.70 1.72 6.96
N LEU A 86 -12.84 1.33 6.00
CA LEU A 86 -11.79 2.12 5.37
C LEU A 86 -12.25 2.81 4.08
N ASP A 87 -13.43 2.46 3.57
CA ASP A 87 -13.98 3.05 2.35
C ASP A 87 -14.19 4.57 2.54
N GLY A 88 -13.73 5.35 1.56
CA GLY A 88 -13.76 6.82 1.64
C GLY A 88 -12.76 7.44 2.62
N LYS A 89 -11.82 6.65 3.18
CA LYS A 89 -10.74 7.14 4.06
C LYS A 89 -9.34 6.88 3.49
N HIS A 90 -9.19 5.84 2.69
CA HIS A 90 -7.95 5.48 2.01
C HIS A 90 -8.21 5.33 0.50
N SER A 91 -7.24 5.77 -0.30
CA SER A 91 -7.34 5.72 -1.76
C SER A 91 -7.04 4.30 -2.24
N VAL A 92 -8.06 3.57 -2.70
CA VAL A 92 -7.90 2.26 -3.34
C VAL A 92 -7.39 2.47 -4.76
N PHE A 93 -6.23 1.90 -5.09
CA PHE A 93 -5.55 2.13 -6.37
C PHE A 93 -5.08 0.87 -7.10
N GLY A 94 -5.29 -0.30 -6.52
CA GLY A 94 -5.05 -1.56 -7.18
C GLY A 94 -5.81 -2.70 -6.52
N GLN A 95 -5.71 -3.87 -7.13
CA GLN A 95 -6.33 -5.10 -6.65
C GLN A 95 -5.36 -6.25 -6.92
N LEU A 96 -5.15 -7.10 -5.92
CA LEU A 96 -4.40 -8.33 -6.07
C LEU A 96 -5.13 -9.25 -7.04
N ILE A 97 -4.44 -9.64 -8.12
CA ILE A 97 -4.95 -10.58 -9.14
C ILE A 97 -4.45 -12.01 -8.90
N GLU A 98 -3.23 -12.17 -8.42
CA GLU A 98 -2.55 -13.44 -8.19
C GLU A 98 -1.64 -13.36 -6.95
N GLY A 99 -1.18 -14.50 -6.41
CA GLY A 99 -0.28 -14.53 -5.25
C GLY A 99 -0.99 -14.38 -3.89
N ARG A 100 -2.27 -14.78 -3.81
CA ARG A 100 -3.04 -14.73 -2.56
C ARG A 100 -2.43 -15.58 -1.44
N ASP A 101 -1.93 -16.75 -1.79
CA ASP A 101 -1.25 -17.67 -0.88
C ASP A 101 0.10 -17.11 -0.38
N VAL A 102 0.74 -16.24 -1.17
CA VAL A 102 1.95 -15.51 -0.75
C VAL A 102 1.56 -14.41 0.22
N LEU A 103 0.56 -13.59 -0.10
CA LEU A 103 0.05 -12.55 0.78
C LEU A 103 -0.26 -13.11 2.18
N GLU A 104 -0.94 -14.25 2.27
CA GLU A 104 -1.31 -14.93 3.52
C GLU A 104 -0.13 -15.44 4.35
N LYS A 105 1.06 -15.56 3.75
CA LYS A 105 2.30 -15.96 4.43
C LYS A 105 3.20 -14.79 4.79
N ILE A 106 2.88 -13.56 4.37
CA ILE A 106 3.66 -12.39 4.73
C ILE A 106 3.65 -12.24 6.26
N GLU A 107 4.83 -12.18 6.84
CA GLU A 107 5.04 -11.92 8.26
C GLU A 107 5.52 -10.48 8.48
N GLN A 108 5.28 -9.97 9.70
CA GLN A 108 5.75 -8.64 10.04
C GLN A 108 7.28 -8.59 9.99
N GLY A 109 7.82 -7.64 9.22
CA GLY A 109 9.25 -7.50 8.99
C GLY A 109 9.76 -8.13 7.70
N ASP A 110 8.91 -8.85 6.95
CA ASP A 110 9.29 -9.35 5.63
C ASP A 110 9.72 -8.22 4.69
N THR A 111 10.78 -8.47 3.93
CA THR A 111 11.41 -7.49 3.07
C THR A 111 10.84 -7.53 1.67
N ILE A 112 10.46 -6.36 1.15
CA ILE A 112 10.15 -6.14 -0.26
C ILE A 112 11.48 -6.11 -1.01
N MET A 113 11.81 -7.22 -1.67
CA MET A 113 13.08 -7.32 -2.40
C MET A 113 13.11 -6.41 -3.62
N ARG A 114 11.98 -6.30 -4.33
CA ARG A 114 11.80 -5.45 -5.51
C ARG A 114 10.31 -5.28 -5.84
N ILE A 115 9.95 -4.12 -6.39
CA ILE A 115 8.67 -3.93 -7.09
C ILE A 115 8.96 -3.64 -8.57
N THR A 116 8.40 -4.44 -9.47
CA THR A 116 8.50 -4.24 -10.92
C THR A 116 7.15 -3.76 -11.48
N ILE A 117 7.19 -2.80 -12.41
CA ILE A 117 6.00 -2.31 -13.12
C ILE A 117 6.10 -2.77 -14.58
N GLU A 118 5.09 -3.52 -15.03
CA GLU A 118 4.94 -4.02 -16.40
C GLU A 118 3.74 -3.32 -17.08
N GLU A 119 3.79 -3.20 -18.40
CA GLU A 119 2.77 -2.55 -19.26
C GLU A 119 2.02 -3.57 -20.12
#